data_AF-P97111-F1
#
_entry.id   AF-P97111-F1
#
_cell.length_a   1.000
_cell.length_b   1.000
_cell.length_c   1.000
_cell.angle_alpha   90.00
_cell.angle_beta   90.00
_cell.angle_gamma   90.00
#
_symmetry.space_group_name_H-M   'P 1'
#
loop_
_entity.id
_entity.type
_entity.pdbx_description
1 polymer ?
#
loop_
_entity_poly.entity_id
_entity_poly.type
_entity_poly.pdbx_seq_one_letter_code
_entity_poly.pdbx_strand_id
1 'polypeptide(L)'
;MFKIGTTLKQIRKELNYHQIDLYSGIMSKSIYIKVEADSRPVSVEELIKFSERLGINFFEILARAGMNTKSLSETGKEKLLISKIFTHPDLFDKNFQRIEPKRLTSLQYFSIYLGYISIAHHYNIEIPTFNKTITSDLKHLYDKRTTFFGIDYEIISNLLNVLPFEEVSNFIKPMYPIVDSFGKDYDLTIQSVLKNALTISIMVLLQSFK
;
A
#
# COMPACT_ATOMS: atom_id res chain seq x y z
N MET A 1 9.03 -8.28 13.88
CA MET A 1 8.70 -7.65 15.18
C MET A 1 9.35 -6.28 15.21
N PHE A 2 8.59 -5.22 15.47
CA PHE A 2 9.07 -3.83 15.43
C PHE A 2 9.86 -3.49 16.69
N LYS A 3 10.90 -2.65 16.56
CA LYS A 3 11.78 -2.26 17.67
C LYS A 3 11.44 -0.87 18.22
N ILE A 4 10.16 -0.65 18.51
CA ILE A 4 9.65 0.68 18.91
C ILE A 4 10.30 1.13 20.22
N GLY A 5 10.43 0.22 21.19
CA GLY A 5 11.08 0.47 22.46
C GLY A 5 12.53 0.92 22.33
N THR A 6 13.31 0.18 21.54
CA THR A 6 14.70 0.54 21.25
C THR A 6 14.79 1.89 20.54
N THR A 7 13.89 2.19 19.59
CA THR A 7 13.83 3.50 18.91
C THR A 7 13.51 4.63 19.89
N LEU A 8 12.53 4.45 20.79
CA LEU A 8 12.22 5.44 21.84
C LEU A 8 13.43 5.70 22.74
N LYS A 9 14.13 4.63 23.16
CA LYS A 9 15.35 4.74 23.97
C LYS A 9 16.46 5.49 23.24
N GLN A 10 16.64 5.22 21.95
CA GLN A 10 17.64 5.90 21.13
C GLN A 10 17.35 7.40 21.04
N ILE A 11 16.12 7.77 20.66
CA ILE A 11 15.70 9.18 20.55
C ILE A 11 15.80 9.89 21.90
N ARG A 12 15.30 9.26 22.98
CA ARG A 12 15.36 9.85 24.32
C ARG A 12 16.79 10.17 24.75
N LYS A 13 17.72 9.24 24.50
CA LYS A 13 19.15 9.45 24.82
C LYS A 13 19.77 10.55 23.96
N GLU A 14 19.46 10.58 22.66
CA GLU A 14 19.95 11.61 21.74
C GLU A 14 19.54 13.01 22.18
N LEU A 15 18.29 13.15 22.65
CA LEU A 15 17.74 14.41 23.16
C LEU A 15 18.10 14.69 24.63
N ASN A 16 18.95 13.86 25.25
CA ASN A 16 19.37 13.97 26.65
C ASN A 16 18.21 13.95 27.68
N TYR A 17 17.09 13.31 27.36
CA TYR A 17 15.98 13.12 28.30
C TYR A 17 16.24 11.94 29.25
N HIS A 18 15.76 12.06 30.48
CA HIS A 18 15.68 10.96 31.43
C HIS A 18 14.42 10.13 31.20
N GLN A 19 14.41 8.87 31.67
CA GLN A 19 13.24 8.00 31.50
C GLN A 19 11.98 8.60 32.13
N ILE A 20 12.13 9.30 33.26
CA ILE A 20 11.02 9.93 33.99
C ILE A 20 10.29 10.98 33.15
N ASP A 21 11.00 11.67 32.27
CA ASP A 21 10.44 12.70 31.39
C ASP A 21 9.44 12.09 30.40
N LEU A 22 9.58 10.80 30.09
CA LEU A 22 8.64 10.08 29.23
C LEU A 22 7.54 9.39 30.03
N TYR A 23 7.86 8.59 31.05
CA TYR A 23 6.83 7.72 31.66
C TYR A 23 5.92 8.42 32.66
N SER A 24 6.34 9.57 33.23
CA SER A 24 5.60 10.23 34.30
C SER A 24 4.19 10.63 33.84
N GLY A 25 3.17 10.21 34.61
CA GLY A 25 1.76 10.43 34.27
C GLY A 25 1.20 9.54 33.15
N ILE A 26 2.00 8.59 32.63
CA ILE A 26 1.57 7.64 31.60
C ILE A 26 1.62 6.21 32.15
N MET A 27 2.74 5.81 32.76
CA MET A 27 2.94 4.47 33.31
C MET A 27 4.01 4.46 34.40
N SER A 28 4.19 3.32 35.08
CA SER A 28 5.26 3.20 36.08
C SER A 28 6.64 3.06 35.44
N LYS A 29 7.69 3.43 36.18
CA LYS A 29 9.10 3.30 35.77
C LYS A 29 9.44 1.89 35.30
N SER A 30 9.01 0.87 36.04
CA SER A 30 9.31 -0.54 35.73
C SER A 30 8.65 -1.00 34.43
N ILE A 31 7.44 -0.49 34.12
CA ILE A 31 6.76 -0.77 32.86
C ILE A 31 7.49 -0.08 31.71
N TYR A 32 7.88 1.18 31.87
CA TYR A 32 8.60 1.91 30.83
C TYR A 32 9.97 1.30 30.49
N ILE A 33 10.70 0.78 31.48
CA ILE A 33 11.93 0.02 31.25
C ILE A 33 11.66 -1.20 30.35
N LYS A 34 10.53 -1.90 30.56
CA LYS A 34 10.13 -3.03 29.71
C LYS A 34 9.76 -2.60 28.30
N VAL A 35 9.13 -1.43 28.14
CA VAL A 35 8.84 -0.81 26.84
C VAL A 35 10.14 -0.53 26.11
N GLU A 36 11.10 0.20 26.71
CA GLU A 36 12.40 0.50 26.08
C GLU A 36 13.24 -0.75 25.75
N ALA A 37 12.98 -1.87 26.42
CA ALA A 37 13.63 -3.16 26.16
C ALA A 37 12.88 -4.01 25.12
N ASP A 38 11.83 -3.49 24.49
CA ASP A 38 10.95 -4.22 23.55
C ASP A 38 10.34 -5.52 24.13
N SER A 39 10.28 -5.61 25.47
CA SER A 39 9.75 -6.76 26.22
C SER A 39 8.29 -6.58 26.61
N ARG A 40 7.74 -5.36 26.46
CA ARG A 40 6.32 -5.06 26.55
C ARG A 40 5.89 -4.30 25.29
N PRO A 41 4.79 -4.70 24.63
CA PRO A 41 4.23 -3.91 23.54
C PRO A 41 3.80 -2.53 24.04
N VAL A 42 3.91 -1.54 23.15
CA VAL A 42 3.41 -0.19 23.37
C VAL A 42 2.11 -0.02 22.60
N SER A 43 1.08 0.53 23.25
CA SER A 43 -0.17 0.90 22.58
C SER A 43 0.01 2.15 21.73
N VAL A 44 -0.90 2.35 20.76
CA VAL A 44 -0.88 3.55 19.91
C VAL A 44 -1.03 4.83 20.75
N GLU A 45 -1.92 4.83 21.74
CA GLU A 45 -2.13 5.98 22.64
C GLU A 45 -0.88 6.31 23.47
N GLU A 46 -0.22 5.29 24.05
CA GLU A 46 1.05 5.48 24.77
C GLU A 46 2.13 6.06 23.84
N LEU A 47 2.22 5.57 22.60
CA LEU A 47 3.21 6.04 21.64
C LEU A 47 2.94 7.47 21.17
N ILE A 48 1.67 7.89 21.03
CA ILE A 48 1.30 9.29 20.76
C ILE A 48 1.80 10.18 21.90
N LYS A 49 1.51 9.82 23.15
CA LYS A 49 1.98 10.59 24.31
C LYS A 49 3.51 10.66 24.39
N PHE A 50 4.22 9.58 24.07
CA PHE A 50 5.69 9.60 24.00
C PHE A 50 6.21 10.46 22.85
N SER A 51 5.54 10.42 21.69
CA SER A 51 5.85 11.28 20.54
C SER A 51 5.72 12.76 20.90
N GLU A 52 4.65 13.14 21.61
CA GLU A 52 4.46 14.50 22.12
C GLU A 52 5.56 14.92 23.10
N ARG A 53 5.91 14.05 24.06
CA ARG A 53 6.98 14.32 25.05
C ARG A 53 8.35 14.49 24.40
N LEU A 54 8.65 13.70 23.38
CA LEU A 54 9.91 13.76 22.65
C LEU A 54 9.96 14.92 21.65
N GLY A 55 8.83 15.51 21.29
CA GLY A 55 8.75 16.52 20.23
C GLY A 55 9.07 15.95 18.84
N ILE A 56 8.95 14.64 18.64
CA ILE A 56 9.23 13.95 17.37
C ILE A 56 7.92 13.45 16.78
N ASN A 57 7.77 13.57 15.46
CA ASN A 57 6.56 13.13 14.76
C ASN A 57 6.28 11.62 14.96
N PHE A 58 5.05 11.27 15.31
CA PHE A 58 4.61 9.89 15.55
C PHE A 58 4.95 8.94 14.39
N PHE A 59 4.67 9.34 13.15
CA PHE A 59 4.94 8.51 11.97
C PHE A 59 6.44 8.37 11.70
N GLU A 60 7.26 9.35 12.08
CA GLU A 60 8.72 9.24 12.01
C GLU A 60 9.25 8.19 12.98
N ILE A 61 8.72 8.12 14.20
CA ILE A 61 9.09 7.09 15.17
C ILE A 61 8.76 5.70 14.62
N LEU A 62 7.56 5.52 14.06
CA LEU A 62 7.17 4.26 13.41
C LEU A 62 8.10 3.90 12.24
N ALA A 63 8.44 4.89 11.39
CA ALA A 63 9.36 4.71 10.28
C ALA A 63 10.74 4.22 10.75
N ARG A 64 11.32 4.88 11.78
CA ARG A 64 12.60 4.49 12.40
C ARG A 64 12.54 3.14 13.10
N ALA A 65 11.38 2.75 13.62
CA ALA A 65 11.15 1.42 14.19
C ALA A 65 11.00 0.30 13.13
N GLY A 66 11.07 0.66 11.84
CA GLY A 66 11.09 -0.26 10.71
C GLY A 66 9.84 -0.23 9.83
N MET A 67 8.82 0.58 10.15
CA MET A 67 7.55 0.66 9.41
C MET A 67 7.62 1.40 8.06
N ASN A 68 8.80 1.85 7.66
CA ASN A 68 9.03 2.52 6.37
C ASN A 68 9.33 1.58 5.20
N THR A 69 9.57 0.29 5.46
CA THR A 69 9.90 -0.67 4.39
C THR A 69 8.70 -1.51 3.98
N LYS A 70 8.50 -1.70 2.67
CA LYS A 70 7.44 -2.59 2.16
C LYS A 70 7.71 -4.07 2.50
N SER A 71 8.94 -4.45 2.80
CA SER A 71 9.32 -5.85 3.07
C SER A 71 8.79 -6.42 4.39
N LEU A 72 8.01 -5.65 5.15
CA LEU A 72 7.41 -6.07 6.41
C LEU A 72 6.27 -7.08 6.26
N SER A 73 5.53 -7.01 5.15
CA SER A 73 4.41 -7.93 4.87
C SER A 73 4.73 -8.81 3.67
N GLU A 74 4.05 -9.96 3.58
CA GLU A 74 4.14 -10.83 2.40
C GLU A 74 3.80 -10.03 1.13
N THR A 75 2.67 -9.32 1.14
CA THR A 75 2.21 -8.50 0.01
C THR A 75 3.21 -7.40 -0.37
N GLY A 76 3.87 -6.78 0.60
CA GLY A 76 4.85 -5.75 0.29
C GLY A 76 6.16 -6.32 -0.29
N LYS A 77 6.57 -7.54 0.10
CA LYS A 77 7.64 -8.27 -0.60
C LYS A 77 7.24 -8.63 -2.02
N GLU A 78 6.00 -9.08 -2.24
CA GLU A 78 5.49 -9.36 -3.58
C GLU A 78 5.47 -8.13 -4.47
N LYS A 79 5.04 -6.97 -3.95
CA LYS A 79 5.07 -5.70 -4.72
C LYS A 79 6.48 -5.31 -5.13
N LEU A 80 7.49 -5.54 -4.28
CA LEU A 80 8.90 -5.33 -4.65
C LEU A 80 9.38 -6.33 -5.71
N LEU A 81 8.86 -7.56 -5.68
CA LEU A 81 9.22 -8.60 -6.64
C LEU A 81 8.72 -8.28 -8.07
N ILE A 82 7.62 -7.54 -8.22
CA ILE A 82 7.11 -7.08 -9.53
C ILE A 82 8.22 -6.39 -10.34
N SER A 83 8.96 -5.45 -9.72
CA SER A 83 10.06 -4.74 -10.41
C SER A 83 11.19 -5.68 -10.86
N LYS A 84 11.47 -6.73 -10.08
CA LYS A 84 12.46 -7.74 -10.44
C LYS A 84 11.99 -8.61 -11.61
N ILE A 85 10.71 -9.00 -11.64
CA ILE A 85 10.16 -9.83 -12.72
C ILE A 85 10.00 -9.00 -14.00
N PHE A 86 9.64 -7.73 -13.90
CA PHE A 86 9.61 -6.84 -15.07
C PHE A 86 10.97 -6.78 -15.76
N THR A 87 12.08 -6.79 -15.01
CA THR A 87 13.44 -6.77 -15.60
C THR A 87 13.98 -8.16 -15.96
N HIS A 88 13.38 -9.23 -15.43
CA HIS A 88 13.79 -10.63 -15.64
C HIS A 88 12.53 -11.48 -15.91
N PRO A 89 11.97 -11.42 -17.13
CA PRO A 89 10.69 -12.05 -17.45
C PRO A 89 10.71 -13.58 -17.38
N ASP A 90 11.89 -14.21 -17.41
CA ASP A 90 12.08 -15.64 -17.19
C ASP A 90 11.57 -16.11 -15.80
N LEU A 91 11.46 -15.18 -14.85
CA LEU A 91 10.91 -15.45 -13.52
C LEU A 91 9.37 -15.41 -13.48
N PHE A 92 8.70 -15.07 -14.58
CA PHE A 92 7.26 -14.83 -14.60
C PHE A 92 6.45 -16.06 -14.20
N ASP A 93 6.53 -17.16 -14.94
CA ASP A 93 5.64 -18.32 -14.81
C ASP A 93 5.60 -18.88 -13.39
N LYS A 94 6.79 -19.13 -12.81
CA LYS A 94 6.93 -19.67 -11.46
C LYS A 94 6.27 -18.79 -10.41
N ASN A 95 6.36 -17.47 -10.58
CA ASN A 95 5.79 -16.54 -9.61
C ASN A 95 4.30 -16.29 -9.87
N PHE A 96 3.89 -16.22 -11.14
CA PHE A 96 2.49 -16.02 -11.50
C PHE A 96 1.62 -17.18 -11.02
N GLN A 97 2.07 -18.43 -11.16
CA GLN A 97 1.38 -19.62 -10.63
C GLN A 97 1.10 -19.56 -9.12
N ARG A 98 1.93 -18.83 -8.37
CA ARG A 98 1.75 -18.63 -6.92
C ARG A 98 0.80 -17.47 -6.59
N ILE A 99 0.73 -16.45 -7.45
CA ILE A 99 -0.03 -15.22 -7.23
C ILE A 99 -1.46 -15.31 -7.78
N GLU A 100 -1.63 -15.90 -8.96
CA GLU A 100 -2.92 -16.03 -9.66
C GLU A 100 -4.04 -16.62 -8.78
N PRO A 101 -3.84 -17.73 -8.02
CA PRO A 101 -4.89 -18.26 -7.15
C PRO A 101 -5.14 -17.40 -5.89
N LYS A 102 -4.21 -16.53 -5.50
CA LYS A 102 -4.33 -15.63 -4.34
C LYS A 102 -4.96 -14.28 -4.68
N ARG A 103 -5.28 -14.01 -5.95
CA ARG A 103 -5.67 -12.67 -6.43
C ARG A 103 -6.89 -12.09 -5.71
N LEU A 104 -7.82 -12.93 -5.23
CA LEU A 104 -9.02 -12.50 -4.49
C LEU A 104 -8.87 -12.63 -2.96
N THR A 105 -7.71 -13.00 -2.45
CA THR A 105 -7.48 -13.12 -0.99
C THR A 105 -7.48 -11.76 -0.30
N SER A 106 -7.00 -10.71 -0.97
CA SER A 106 -7.10 -9.33 -0.50
C SER A 106 -6.94 -8.36 -1.67
N LEU A 107 -7.38 -7.11 -1.50
CA LEU A 107 -7.16 -6.04 -2.48
C LEU A 107 -5.67 -5.83 -2.80
N GLN A 108 -4.78 -6.07 -1.83
CA GLN A 108 -3.34 -5.99 -2.05
C GLN A 108 -2.86 -7.06 -3.04
N TYR A 109 -3.34 -8.30 -2.91
CA TYR A 109 -3.03 -9.37 -3.86
C TYR A 109 -3.67 -9.14 -5.22
N PHE A 110 -4.86 -8.56 -5.28
CA PHE A 110 -5.48 -8.19 -6.55
C PHE A 110 -4.65 -7.15 -7.29
N SER A 111 -4.15 -6.12 -6.58
CA SER A 111 -3.23 -5.14 -7.17
C SER A 111 -1.94 -5.79 -7.68
N ILE A 112 -1.34 -6.69 -6.90
CA ILE A 112 -0.14 -7.45 -7.32
C ILE A 112 -0.45 -8.25 -8.59
N TYR A 113 -1.56 -8.98 -8.60
CA TYR A 113 -2.01 -9.77 -9.75
C TYR A 113 -2.10 -8.91 -11.01
N LEU A 114 -2.72 -7.72 -10.96
CA LEU A 114 -2.78 -6.80 -12.10
C LEU A 114 -1.39 -6.34 -12.56
N GLY A 115 -0.43 -6.20 -11.64
CA GLY A 115 0.97 -5.95 -11.98
C GLY A 115 1.58 -7.07 -12.83
N TYR A 116 1.28 -8.34 -12.52
CA TYR A 116 1.68 -9.47 -13.37
C TYR A 116 0.97 -9.44 -14.73
N ILE A 117 -0.32 -9.11 -14.78
CA ILE A 117 -1.04 -8.96 -16.05
C ILE A 117 -0.37 -7.89 -16.93
N SER A 118 0.03 -6.76 -16.34
CA SER A 118 0.75 -5.72 -17.06
C SER A 118 2.12 -6.19 -17.59
N ILE A 119 2.85 -7.01 -16.84
CA ILE A 119 4.11 -7.63 -17.30
C ILE A 119 3.83 -8.58 -18.47
N ALA A 120 2.80 -9.41 -18.35
CA ALA A 120 2.43 -10.36 -19.39
C ALA A 120 2.05 -9.65 -20.71
N HIS A 121 1.26 -8.58 -20.63
CA HIS A 121 0.94 -7.75 -21.80
C HIS A 121 2.18 -7.13 -22.44
N HIS A 122 3.11 -6.60 -21.63
CA HIS A 122 4.32 -5.96 -22.13
C HIS A 122 5.25 -6.92 -22.89
N TYR A 123 5.36 -8.17 -22.41
CA TYR A 123 6.21 -9.21 -23.01
C TYR A 123 5.46 -10.20 -23.89
N ASN A 124 4.20 -9.95 -24.21
CA ASN A 124 3.33 -10.84 -25.00
C ASN A 124 3.24 -12.27 -24.44
N ILE A 125 3.27 -12.42 -23.12
CA ILE A 125 3.09 -13.71 -22.43
C ILE A 125 1.60 -14.05 -22.41
N GLU A 126 1.25 -15.29 -22.77
CA GLU A 126 -0.14 -15.73 -22.82
C GLU A 126 -0.72 -15.94 -21.41
N ILE A 127 -1.84 -15.28 -21.13
CA ILE A 127 -2.55 -15.32 -19.83
C ILE A 127 -4.05 -15.60 -20.03
N PRO A 128 -4.42 -16.83 -20.46
CA PRO A 128 -5.77 -17.14 -20.91
C PRO A 128 -6.82 -17.09 -19.80
N THR A 129 -6.40 -17.08 -18.53
CA THR A 129 -7.29 -16.96 -17.37
C THR A 129 -7.82 -15.54 -17.18
N PHE A 130 -7.02 -14.51 -17.49
CA PHE A 130 -7.37 -13.11 -17.22
C PHE A 130 -8.66 -12.68 -17.91
N ASN A 131 -8.74 -12.84 -19.24
CA ASN A 131 -9.91 -12.45 -20.02
C ASN A 131 -11.19 -13.21 -19.62
N LYS A 132 -11.05 -14.38 -18.98
CA LYS A 132 -12.19 -15.21 -18.55
C LYS A 132 -12.72 -14.82 -17.18
N THR A 133 -11.87 -14.31 -16.28
CA THR A 133 -12.25 -14.07 -14.87
C THR A 133 -12.36 -12.61 -14.50
N ILE A 134 -11.74 -11.68 -15.25
CA ILE A 134 -11.63 -10.29 -14.81
C ILE A 134 -12.98 -9.62 -14.55
N THR A 135 -13.98 -9.82 -15.41
CA THR A 135 -15.33 -9.26 -15.21
C THR A 135 -15.99 -9.79 -13.94
N SER A 136 -15.91 -11.10 -13.68
CA SER A 136 -16.48 -11.69 -12.46
C SER A 136 -15.72 -11.27 -11.20
N ASP A 137 -14.41 -11.14 -11.31
CA ASP A 137 -13.54 -10.73 -10.21
C ASP A 137 -13.83 -9.28 -9.80
N LEU A 138 -13.96 -8.35 -10.76
CA LEU A 138 -14.34 -6.96 -10.48
C LEU A 138 -15.74 -6.85 -9.90
N LYS A 139 -16.69 -7.61 -10.44
CA LYS A 139 -18.06 -7.70 -9.92
C LYS A 139 -18.06 -8.12 -8.44
N HIS A 140 -17.32 -9.18 -8.12
CA HIS A 140 -17.17 -9.66 -6.75
C HIS A 140 -16.56 -8.60 -5.80
N LEU A 141 -15.57 -7.84 -6.26
CA LEU A 141 -14.87 -6.86 -5.43
C LEU A 141 -15.61 -5.54 -5.25
N TYR A 142 -16.40 -5.10 -6.24
CA TYR A 142 -16.90 -3.72 -6.31
C TYR A 142 -18.42 -3.54 -6.31
N ASP A 143 -19.24 -4.56 -6.61
CA ASP A 143 -20.71 -4.40 -6.76
C ASP A 143 -21.42 -3.78 -5.56
N LYS A 144 -20.92 -4.02 -4.35
CA LYS A 144 -21.56 -3.61 -3.09
C LYS A 144 -20.74 -2.58 -2.32
N ARG A 145 -19.73 -1.99 -2.94
CA ARG A 145 -18.81 -1.06 -2.27
C ARG A 145 -19.41 0.35 -2.21
N THR A 146 -19.28 0.97 -1.04
CA THR A 146 -19.75 2.35 -0.78
C THR A 146 -18.62 3.29 -0.38
N THR A 147 -17.50 2.75 0.12
CA THR A 147 -16.32 3.53 0.53
C THR A 147 -15.05 2.87 -0.01
N PHE A 148 -14.11 3.73 -0.42
CA PHE A 148 -12.90 3.35 -1.15
C PHE A 148 -11.64 3.85 -0.44
N PHE A 149 -10.65 2.98 -0.37
CA PHE A 149 -9.35 3.21 0.28
C PHE A 149 -8.25 3.36 -0.77
N GLY A 150 -7.06 3.78 -0.37
CA GLY A 150 -5.93 3.99 -1.30
C GLY A 150 -5.61 2.78 -2.18
N ILE A 151 -5.79 1.57 -1.64
CA ILE A 151 -5.59 0.33 -2.42
C ILE A 151 -6.63 0.14 -3.53
N ASP A 152 -7.86 0.64 -3.37
CA ASP A 152 -8.86 0.60 -4.44
C ASP A 152 -8.43 1.52 -5.59
N TYR A 153 -7.97 2.73 -5.29
CA TYR A 153 -7.43 3.63 -6.30
C TYR A 153 -6.17 3.06 -6.97
N GLU A 154 -5.30 2.38 -6.23
CA GLU A 154 -4.17 1.65 -6.81
C GLU A 154 -4.64 0.57 -7.79
N ILE A 155 -5.66 -0.21 -7.44
CA ILE A 155 -6.26 -1.23 -8.32
C ILE A 155 -6.82 -0.57 -9.58
N ILE A 156 -7.63 0.47 -9.46
CA ILE A 156 -8.19 1.16 -10.63
C ILE A 156 -7.09 1.72 -11.53
N SER A 157 -6.04 2.32 -10.94
CA SER A 157 -4.89 2.82 -11.69
C SER A 157 -4.19 1.70 -12.48
N ASN A 158 -4.11 0.50 -11.91
CA ASN A 158 -3.54 -0.67 -12.59
C ASN A 158 -4.50 -1.27 -13.63
N LEU A 159 -5.81 -1.28 -13.39
CA LEU A 159 -6.82 -1.74 -14.35
C LEU A 159 -6.77 -0.92 -15.64
N LEU A 160 -6.60 0.40 -15.54
CA LEU A 160 -6.46 1.28 -16.70
C LEU A 160 -5.26 0.94 -17.60
N ASN A 161 -4.26 0.20 -17.10
CA ASN A 161 -3.12 -0.26 -17.91
C ASN A 161 -3.38 -1.60 -18.62
N VAL A 162 -4.40 -2.36 -18.21
CA VAL A 162 -4.62 -3.74 -18.68
C VAL A 162 -6.01 -3.99 -19.26
N LEU A 163 -6.95 -3.05 -19.09
CA LEU A 163 -8.29 -3.10 -19.66
C LEU A 163 -8.61 -1.83 -20.45
N PRO A 164 -9.51 -1.91 -21.44
CA PRO A 164 -10.08 -0.73 -22.10
C PRO A 164 -10.75 0.22 -21.10
N PHE A 165 -10.73 1.52 -21.40
CA PHE A 165 -11.28 2.55 -20.52
C PHE A 165 -12.77 2.36 -20.25
N GLU A 166 -13.53 1.92 -21.26
CA GLU A 166 -14.97 1.72 -21.22
C GLU A 166 -15.36 0.72 -20.12
N GLU A 167 -14.56 -0.34 -19.94
CA GLU A 167 -14.78 -1.38 -18.93
C GLU A 167 -14.46 -0.90 -17.51
N VAL A 168 -13.54 0.06 -17.36
CA VAL A 168 -13.10 0.57 -16.04
C VAL A 168 -13.91 1.80 -15.60
N SER A 169 -14.41 2.59 -16.55
CA SER A 169 -15.04 3.90 -16.31
C SER A 169 -16.20 3.86 -15.31
N ASN A 170 -16.98 2.77 -15.30
CA ASN A 170 -18.11 2.59 -14.40
C ASN A 170 -17.68 2.43 -12.93
N PHE A 171 -16.48 1.93 -12.69
CA PHE A 171 -15.91 1.82 -11.34
C PHE A 171 -15.29 3.13 -10.85
N ILE A 172 -14.85 4.00 -11.77
CA ILE A 172 -14.22 5.28 -11.42
C ILE A 172 -15.25 6.27 -10.88
N LYS A 173 -16.42 6.38 -11.53
CA LYS A 173 -17.40 7.42 -11.20
C LYS A 173 -17.84 7.44 -9.72
N PRO A 174 -18.16 6.30 -9.08
CA PRO A 174 -18.55 6.29 -7.66
C PRO A 174 -17.43 6.65 -6.68
N MET A 175 -16.17 6.62 -7.13
CA MET A 175 -15.01 6.91 -6.29
C MET A 175 -14.65 8.40 -6.23
N TYR A 176 -15.34 9.25 -6.99
CA TYR A 176 -15.06 10.69 -7.09
C TYR A 176 -16.35 11.52 -6.93
N PRO A 177 -16.26 12.79 -6.47
CA PRO A 177 -15.04 13.52 -6.08
C PRO A 177 -14.48 13.06 -4.73
N ILE A 178 -13.17 13.30 -4.52
CA ILE A 178 -12.51 13.06 -3.24
C ILE A 178 -12.85 14.20 -2.28
N VAL A 179 -13.21 13.86 -1.05
CA VAL A 179 -13.63 14.82 -0.02
C VAL A 179 -12.54 15.09 1.02
N ASP A 180 -11.68 14.10 1.30
CA ASP A 180 -10.67 14.16 2.35
C ASP A 180 -9.35 13.50 1.91
N SER A 181 -8.24 13.91 2.53
CA SER A 181 -6.94 13.24 2.43
C SER A 181 -6.74 12.29 3.61
N PHE A 182 -6.32 11.06 3.33
CA PHE A 182 -6.00 10.04 4.33
C PHE A 182 -4.52 9.64 4.32
N GLY A 183 -3.66 10.57 3.91
CA GLY A 183 -2.20 10.41 3.90
C GLY A 183 -1.60 10.37 2.50
N LYS A 184 -0.27 10.55 2.43
CA LYS A 184 0.45 10.77 1.17
C LYS A 184 0.27 9.64 0.16
N ASP A 185 0.21 8.39 0.61
CA ASP A 185 0.01 7.24 -0.27
C ASP A 185 -1.42 7.18 -0.83
N TYR A 186 -2.41 7.55 -0.03
CA TYR A 186 -3.80 7.71 -0.48
C TYR A 186 -3.89 8.78 -1.57
N ASP A 187 -3.33 9.96 -1.31
CA ASP A 187 -3.33 11.08 -2.27
C ASP A 187 -2.63 10.70 -3.58
N LEU A 188 -1.50 9.99 -3.51
CA LEU A 188 -0.75 9.51 -4.67
C LEU A 188 -1.57 8.57 -5.55
N THR A 189 -2.29 7.63 -4.94
CA THR A 189 -3.09 6.64 -5.69
C THR A 189 -4.29 7.27 -6.40
N ILE A 190 -4.98 8.20 -5.75
CA ILE A 190 -6.05 9.01 -6.38
C ILE A 190 -5.51 9.77 -7.60
N GLN A 191 -4.42 10.52 -7.41
CA GLN A 191 -3.83 11.31 -8.49
C GLN A 191 -3.41 10.43 -9.65
N SER A 192 -2.93 9.22 -9.38
CA SER A 192 -2.55 8.24 -10.41
C SER A 192 -3.74 7.78 -11.26
N VAL A 193 -4.91 7.53 -10.66
CA VAL A 193 -6.13 7.20 -11.41
C VAL A 193 -6.51 8.33 -12.37
N LEU A 194 -6.58 9.57 -11.87
CA LEU A 194 -6.95 10.72 -12.69
C LEU A 194 -5.95 10.96 -13.82
N LYS A 195 -4.64 10.89 -13.52
CA LYS A 195 -3.57 11.02 -14.52
C LYS A 195 -3.70 9.96 -15.61
N ASN A 196 -3.92 8.70 -15.25
CA ASN A 196 -4.00 7.60 -16.21
C ASN A 196 -5.26 7.72 -17.08
N ALA A 197 -6.42 8.00 -16.48
CA ALA A 197 -7.67 8.20 -17.20
C ALA A 197 -7.60 9.39 -18.19
N LEU A 198 -7.00 10.50 -17.77
CA LEU A 198 -6.78 11.66 -18.62
C LEU A 198 -5.84 11.32 -19.79
N THR A 199 -4.75 10.62 -19.52
CA THR A 199 -3.79 10.19 -20.55
C THR A 199 -4.47 9.35 -21.62
N ILE A 200 -5.27 8.35 -21.23
CA ILE A 200 -6.01 7.49 -22.17
C ILE A 200 -6.99 8.32 -23.00
N SER A 201 -7.74 9.22 -22.35
CA SER A 201 -8.70 10.08 -23.04
C SER A 201 -8.04 10.97 -24.11
N ILE A 202 -6.87 11.53 -23.81
CA ILE A 202 -6.08 12.32 -24.77
C ILE A 202 -5.58 11.43 -25.92
N MET A 203 -5.10 10.22 -25.63
CA MET A 203 -4.61 9.29 -26.66
C MET A 203 -5.72 8.87 -27.64
N VAL A 204 -6.91 8.56 -27.14
CA VAL A 204 -8.08 8.22 -27.96
C VAL A 204 -8.48 9.39 -28.85
N LEU A 205 -8.52 10.61 -28.29
CA LEU A 205 -8.82 11.82 -29.03
C LEU A 205 -7.80 12.05 -30.16
N LEU A 206 -6.49 11.90 -29.89
CA LEU A 206 -5.45 12.04 -30.92
C LEU A 206 -5.53 11.00 -32.03
N GLN A 207 -6.01 9.79 -31.74
CA GLN A 207 -6.23 8.76 -32.76
C GLN A 207 -7.40 9.10 -33.68
N SER A 208 -8.42 9.81 -33.19
CA SER A 208 -9.57 10.24 -34.00
C SER A 208 -9.26 11.33 -35.04
N PHE A 209 -8.07 11.95 -34.97
CA PHE A 209 -7.60 12.95 -35.92
C PHE A 209 -6.66 12.39 -37.01
N LYS A 210 -6.39 11.09 -37.01
CA LYS A 210 -5.60 10.41 -38.06
C LYS A 210 -6.52 9.68 -39.04
#